data_AF-A0A2E5WFJ5-F1
#
_entry.id   AF-A0A2E5WFJ5-F1
#
_cell.length_a   1.000
_cell.length_b   1.000
_cell.length_c   1.000
_cell.angle_alpha   90.00
_cell.angle_beta   90.00
_cell.angle_gamma   90.00
#
_symmetry.space_group_name_H-M   'P 1'
#
loop_
_entity.id
_entity.type
_entity.pdbx_description
1 polymer ?
#
loop_
_entity_poly.entity_id
_entity_poly.type
_entity_poly.pdbx_seq_one_letter_code
_entity_poly.pdbx_strand_id
1 'polypeptide(L)'
;MDRWGHWHRHITTDLVQTTRRVTMPYVNVRILKGRSREQKAQLVDVITTALADICNAPVAGTHVVIDEVDRENWAVAGQLVADRDG
;
A
#
# COMPACT_ATOMS: atom_id res chain seq x y z
N MET A 1 17.58 23.94 54.29
CA MET A 1 16.80 22.69 54.44
C MET A 1 15.85 22.62 53.25
N ASP A 2 16.26 21.84 52.27
CA ASP A 2 16.10 22.20 50.87
C ASP A 2 15.00 21.35 50.23
N ARG A 3 13.97 22.02 49.70
CA ARG A 3 12.82 21.41 48.99
C ARG A 3 13.19 21.02 47.55
N TRP A 4 14.34 20.38 47.36
CA TRP A 4 14.92 20.08 46.03
C TRP A 4 15.31 18.60 45.82
N GLY A 5 14.70 17.66 46.56
CA GLY A 5 15.07 16.23 46.55
C GLY A 5 14.06 15.23 45.95
N HIS A 6 12.84 15.64 45.58
CA HIS A 6 11.77 14.69 45.23
C HIS A 6 11.33 14.70 43.75
N TRP A 7 11.96 15.48 42.89
CA TRP A 7 11.60 15.56 41.46
C TRP A 7 12.70 15.02 40.53
N HIS A 8 13.21 13.80 40.77
CA HIS A 8 14.04 13.08 39.79
C HIS A 8 13.87 11.55 39.94
N ARG A 9 12.76 11.03 39.39
CA ARG A 9 12.44 9.62 39.06
C ARG A 9 10.90 9.60 38.89
N HIS A 10 10.28 9.47 37.73
CA HIS A 10 10.62 8.70 36.53
C HIS A 10 10.37 9.55 35.28
N ILE A 11 11.43 9.82 34.51
CA ILE A 11 11.35 10.25 33.12
C ILE A 11 12.05 9.16 32.31
N THR A 12 11.43 7.99 32.26
CA THR A 12 11.83 6.94 31.33
C THR A 12 10.62 6.07 31.06
N THR A 13 10.34 5.89 29.77
CA THR A 13 9.37 4.92 29.23
C THR A 13 7.93 5.42 29.18
N ASP A 14 7.58 6.18 28.14
CA ASP A 14 6.40 5.92 27.26
C ASP A 14 6.09 7.08 26.30
N LEU A 15 7.09 7.57 25.55
CA LEU A 15 6.86 8.44 24.38
C LEU A 15 6.96 7.71 23.04
N VAL A 16 6.73 6.38 23.02
CA VAL A 16 6.67 5.57 21.78
C VAL A 16 5.23 5.12 21.46
N GLN A 17 4.21 5.76 22.03
CA GLN A 17 2.80 5.35 21.82
C GLN A 17 1.93 6.38 21.05
N THR A 18 2.50 7.50 20.56
CA THR A 18 1.74 8.55 19.83
C THR A 18 2.00 8.57 18.32
N THR A 19 2.08 7.41 17.68
CA THR A 19 1.79 7.33 16.24
C THR A 19 1.14 6.00 15.91
N ARG A 20 -0.13 5.82 16.29
CA ARG A 20 -1.04 5.05 15.44
C ARG A 20 -1.28 5.87 14.16
N ARG A 21 -0.25 5.99 13.31
CA ARG A 21 -0.52 6.20 11.89
C ARG A 21 -1.17 4.90 11.47
N VAL A 22 -2.49 4.90 11.38
CA VAL A 22 -3.19 3.86 10.63
C VAL A 22 -2.61 3.96 9.22
N THR A 23 -1.68 3.05 8.91
CA THR A 23 -1.13 2.91 7.58
C THR A 23 -2.31 2.54 6.70
N MET A 24 -2.77 3.47 5.87
CA MET A 24 -3.77 3.25 4.84
C MET A 24 -3.00 3.03 3.52
N PRO A 25 -2.48 1.82 3.28
CA PRO A 25 -1.70 1.58 2.07
C PRO A 25 -2.62 1.71 0.86
N TYR A 26 -2.10 2.40 -0.15
CA TYR A 26 -2.73 2.55 -1.44
C TYR A 26 -1.86 1.89 -2.50
N VAL A 27 -2.47 1.04 -3.32
CA VAL A 27 -1.82 0.43 -4.48
C VAL A 27 -2.66 0.73 -5.72
N ASN A 28 -2.00 1.28 -6.73
CA ASN A 28 -2.57 1.42 -8.08
C ASN A 28 -1.93 0.39 -9.00
N VAL A 29 -2.77 -0.42 -9.62
CA VAL A 29 -2.36 -1.45 -10.58
C VAL A 29 -2.78 -0.99 -11.96
N ARG A 30 -1.83 -0.50 -12.76
CA ARG A 30 -2.08 -0.20 -14.18
C ARG A 30 -1.72 -1.42 -15.01
N ILE A 31 -2.70 -1.96 -15.72
CA ILE A 31 -2.54 -3.14 -16.57
C ILE A 31 -3.23 -2.92 -17.91
N LEU A 32 -2.82 -3.66 -18.93
CA LEU A 32 -3.57 -3.72 -20.18
C LEU A 32 -4.97 -4.32 -19.94
N LYS A 33 -5.97 -3.86 -20.68
CA LYS A 33 -7.31 -4.47 -20.70
C LYS A 33 -7.28 -5.96 -21.08
N GLY A 34 -8.34 -6.67 -20.71
CA GLY A 34 -8.60 -8.05 -21.15
C GLY A 34 -8.57 -9.10 -20.04
N ARG A 35 -8.57 -8.69 -18.77
CA ARG A 35 -8.63 -9.61 -17.62
C ARG A 35 -10.08 -9.75 -17.17
N SER A 36 -10.49 -10.97 -16.82
CA SER A 36 -11.84 -11.21 -16.30
C SER A 36 -12.04 -10.55 -14.93
N ARG A 37 -13.30 -10.45 -14.49
CA ARG A 37 -13.62 -9.94 -13.15
C ARG A 37 -13.01 -10.81 -12.06
N GLU A 38 -13.01 -12.13 -12.24
CA GLU A 38 -12.48 -13.12 -11.32
C GLU A 38 -10.96 -12.99 -11.20
N GLN A 39 -10.26 -12.82 -12.32
CA GLN A 39 -8.81 -12.58 -12.32
C GLN A 39 -8.45 -11.28 -11.60
N LYS A 40 -9.23 -10.21 -11.81
CA LYS A 40 -9.03 -8.94 -11.09
C LYS A 40 -9.32 -9.07 -9.59
N ALA A 41 -10.33 -9.84 -9.21
CA ALA A 41 -10.65 -10.11 -7.80
C ALA A 41 -9.51 -10.87 -7.10
N GLN A 42 -8.98 -11.92 -7.74
CA GLN A 42 -7.84 -12.67 -7.22
C GLN A 42 -6.59 -11.79 -7.09
N LEU A 43 -6.36 -10.89 -8.05
CA LEU A 43 -5.22 -9.97 -7.99
C LEU A 43 -5.31 -9.02 -6.79
N VAL A 44 -6.49 -8.45 -6.52
CA VAL A 44 -6.72 -7.57 -5.36
C VAL A 44 -6.50 -8.31 -4.05
N ASP A 45 -6.99 -9.55 -3.95
CA ASP A 45 -6.86 -10.40 -2.76
C ASP A 45 -5.38 -10.70 -2.44
N VAL A 46 -4.61 -11.12 -3.45
CA VAL A 46 -3.18 -11.40 -3.30
C VAL A 46 -2.39 -10.16 -2.91
N ILE A 47 -2.65 -9.00 -3.53
CA ILE A 47 -1.95 -7.74 -3.19
C ILE A 47 -2.25 -7.33 -1.75
N THR A 48 -3.52 -7.39 -1.35
CA THR A 48 -3.96 -7.01 0.00
C THR A 48 -3.32 -7.91 1.05
N THR A 49 -3.30 -9.22 0.81
CA THR A 49 -2.67 -10.21 1.69
C THR A 49 -1.16 -9.97 1.79
N ALA A 50 -0.48 -9.73 0.66
CA ALA A 50 0.95 -9.46 0.67
C ALA A 50 1.31 -8.21 1.48
N LEU A 51 0.50 -7.16 1.43
CA LEU A 51 0.68 -5.96 2.25
C LEU A 51 0.46 -6.22 3.73
N ALA A 52 -0.51 -7.06 4.09
CA ALA A 52 -0.72 -7.47 5.46
C ALA A 52 0.48 -8.27 5.99
N ASP A 53 0.94 -9.26 5.22
CA ASP A 53 1.98 -10.19 5.66
C ASP A 53 3.37 -9.55 5.71
N ILE A 54 3.74 -8.76 4.70
CA ILE A 54 5.09 -8.21 4.56
C ILE A 54 5.23 -6.88 5.29
N CYS A 55 4.23 -6.01 5.16
CA CYS A 55 4.29 -4.63 5.66
C CYS A 55 3.55 -4.45 6.98
N ASN A 56 2.94 -5.50 7.55
CA ASN A 56 2.07 -5.43 8.73
C ASN A 56 0.94 -4.42 8.56
N ALA A 57 0.45 -4.24 7.31
CA ALA A 57 -0.59 -3.26 7.01
C ALA A 57 -1.99 -3.82 7.34
N PRO A 58 -2.91 -2.99 7.86
CA PRO A 58 -4.26 -3.45 8.15
C PRO A 58 -5.02 -3.72 6.84
N VAL A 59 -5.52 -4.95 6.67
CA VAL A 59 -6.39 -5.33 5.54
C VAL A 59 -7.57 -4.38 5.38
N ALA A 60 -8.24 -4.04 6.49
CA ALA A 60 -9.40 -3.15 6.50
C ALA A 60 -9.10 -1.72 6.04
N GLY A 61 -7.84 -1.27 6.11
CA GLY A 61 -7.40 0.05 5.66
C GLY A 61 -6.68 0.03 4.31
N THR A 62 -6.60 -1.14 3.66
CA THR A 62 -5.84 -1.32 2.42
C THR A 62 -6.71 -1.05 1.21
N HIS A 63 -6.26 -0.15 0.34
CA HIS A 63 -6.97 0.26 -0.86
C HIS A 63 -6.19 -0.20 -2.10
N VAL A 64 -6.84 -0.97 -2.97
CA VAL A 64 -6.28 -1.40 -4.26
C VAL A 64 -7.20 -0.91 -5.38
N VAL A 65 -6.61 -0.20 -6.34
CA VAL A 65 -7.31 0.29 -7.54
C VAL A 65 -6.70 -0.35 -8.78
N ILE A 66 -7.54 -0.87 -9.66
CA ILE A 66 -7.12 -1.42 -10.96
C ILE A 66 -7.53 -0.44 -12.05
N ASP A 67 -6.53 0.08 -12.76
CA ASP A 67 -6.71 0.91 -13.96
C ASP A 67 -6.36 0.07 -15.20
N GLU A 68 -7.36 -0.19 -16.03
CA GLU A 68 -7.15 -0.92 -17.28
C GLU A 68 -6.91 0.04 -18.45
N VAL A 69 -5.81 -0.15 -19.15
CA VAL A 69 -5.37 0.70 -20.26
C VAL A 69 -5.53 -0.05 -21.58
N ASP A 70 -6.10 0.61 -22.59
CA ASP A 70 -6.17 0.06 -23.94
C ASP A 70 -4.77 -0.12 -24.54
N ARG A 71 -4.60 -1.11 -25.42
CA ARG A 71 -3.33 -1.38 -26.10
C ARG A 71 -2.85 -0.22 -26.98
N GLU A 72 -3.79 0.59 -27.49
CA GLU A 72 -3.51 1.82 -28.25
C GLU A 72 -2.91 2.93 -27.36
N ASN A 73 -3.05 2.82 -26.04
CA ASN A 73 -2.61 3.81 -25.07
C ASN A 73 -1.45 3.31 -24.20
N TRP A 74 -0.84 2.17 -24.55
CA TRP A 74 0.29 1.59 -23.82
C TRP A 74 1.46 1.35 -24.77
N ALA A 75 2.63 1.90 -24.46
CA ALA A 75 3.84 1.75 -25.25
C ALA A 75 4.91 0.98 -24.48
N VAL A 76 5.74 0.23 -25.20
CA VAL A 76 6.96 -0.37 -24.69
C VAL A 76 8.07 -0.14 -25.71
N ALA A 77 9.27 0.22 -25.26
CA ALA A 77 10.43 0.48 -26.13
C ALA A 77 10.14 1.43 -27.32
N GLY A 78 9.30 2.45 -27.10
CA GLY A 78 8.97 3.45 -28.13
C GLY A 78 7.91 3.02 -29.16
N GLN A 79 7.25 1.88 -29.00
CA GLN A 79 6.19 1.40 -29.89
C GLN A 79 4.91 1.11 -29.11
N LEU A 80 3.75 1.50 -29.66
CA LEU A 80 2.46 1.13 -29.08
C LEU A 80 2.32 -0.38 -29.11
N VAL A 81 1.73 -0.93 -28.05
CA VAL A 81 1.46 -2.36 -27.96
C VAL A 81 0.45 -2.79 -29.02
N ALA A 82 -0.43 -1.89 -29.47
CA ALA A 82 -1.27 -2.13 -30.64
C ALA A 82 -0.47 -2.40 -31.95
N ASP A 83 0.68 -1.76 -32.13
CA ASP A 83 1.47 -1.85 -33.38
C ASP A 83 2.40 -3.08 -33.43
N ARG A 84 2.51 -3.85 -32.35
CA ARG A 84 3.46 -4.97 -32.23
C ARG A 84 2.93 -6.30 -32.74
N ASP A 85 1.62 -6.47 -32.79
CA ASP A 85 0.95 -7.74 -33.12
C ASP A 85 0.27 -7.69 -34.51
N GLY A 86 0.71 -6.76 -35.37
CA GLY A 86 0.23 -6.56 -36.75
C GLY A 86 1.05 -7.32 -37.79
#